data_AF-A0A0S8A9P0-F1
#
_entry.id   AF-A0A0S8A9P0-F1
#
_cell.length_a   1.000
_cell.length_b   1.000
_cell.length_c   1.000
_cell.angle_alpha   90.00
_cell.angle_beta   90.00
_cell.angle_gamma   90.00
#
_symmetry.space_group_name_H-M   'P 1'
#
loop_
_entity.id
_entity.type
_entity.pdbx_description
1 polymer ?
#
loop_
_entity_poly.entity_id
_entity_poly.type
_entity_poly.pdbx_seq_one_letter_code
_entity_poly.pdbx_strand_id
1 'polypeptide(L)'
;MVYPEARDFFVKGGVGFGLVQFPRAEDQAGYGMTLGTGRDLRLPANLYLTPNVDLMLTVVGTGSVESELGSVKPLSSLLLVTVGLTWH
;
A
#
# COMPACT_ATOMS: atom_id res chain seq x y z
N MET A 1 38.08 1.70 7.75
CA MET A 1 37.25 2.78 7.18
C MET A 1 35.85 2.56 7.71
N VAL A 2 35.51 3.19 8.83
CA VAL A 2 34.16 3.13 9.41
C VAL A 2 33.45 4.35 8.84
N TYR A 3 32.56 4.14 7.87
CA TYR A 3 31.87 5.21 7.13
C TYR A 3 30.37 5.08 7.40
N PRO A 4 29.65 6.20 7.61
CA PRO A 4 28.50 6.22 8.50
C PRO A 4 27.26 5.57 7.87
N GLU A 5 26.56 4.77 8.69
CA GLU A 5 25.23 4.22 8.43
C GLU A 5 24.22 5.38 8.32
N ALA A 6 24.13 6.00 7.14
CA ALA A 6 22.94 6.76 6.79
C ALA A 6 21.75 5.79 6.81
N ARG A 7 20.62 6.21 7.39
CA ARG A 7 19.46 5.36 7.68
C ARG A 7 18.93 4.68 6.40
N ASP A 8 19.43 3.49 6.12
CA ASP A 8 18.98 2.61 5.02
C ASP A 8 17.53 2.17 5.22
N PHE A 9 17.01 2.25 6.43
CA PHE A 9 15.66 1.81 6.77
C PHE A 9 14.67 2.97 6.72
N PHE A 10 13.51 2.72 6.12
CA PHE A 10 12.41 3.67 6.09
C PHE A 10 11.08 3.03 6.48
N VAL A 11 10.20 3.88 7.00
CA VAL A 11 8.78 3.58 7.21
C VAL A 11 8.00 4.54 6.34
N LYS A 12 6.97 4.03 5.67
CA LYS A 12 6.05 4.83 4.87
C LYS A 12 4.62 4.51 5.29
N GLY A 13 3.77 5.51 5.15
CA GLY A 13 2.35 5.37 5.38
C GLY A 13 1.58 6.30 4.46
N GLY A 14 0.34 5.95 4.17
CA GLY A 14 -0.50 6.73 3.29
C GLY A 14 -1.98 6.48 3.54
N VAL A 15 -2.80 7.43 3.13
CA VAL A 15 -4.24 7.27 3.02
C VAL A 15 -4.66 7.63 1.60
N GLY A 16 -5.68 6.97 1.08
CA GLY A 16 -6.15 7.18 -0.28
C GLY A 16 -7.66 7.00 -0.38
N PHE A 17 -8.23 7.53 -1.45
CA PHE A 17 -9.61 7.27 -1.85
C PHE A 17 -9.61 6.76 -3.28
N GLY A 18 -10.56 5.91 -3.64
CA GLY A 18 -10.67 5.33 -4.97
C GLY A 18 -12.11 5.02 -5.32
N LEU A 19 -12.39 4.93 -6.62
CA LEU A 19 -13.66 4.48 -7.15
C LEU A 19 -13.46 3.08 -7.73
N VAL A 20 -14.29 2.14 -7.30
CA VAL A 20 -14.35 0.78 -7.86
C VAL A 20 -15.48 0.76 -8.87
N GLN A 21 -15.12 0.58 -10.14
CA GLN A 21 -16.08 0.49 -11.23
C GLN A 21 -16.56 -0.94 -11.39
N PHE A 22 -17.88 -1.14 -11.34
CA PHE A 22 -18.49 -2.45 -11.54
C PHE A 22 -19.23 -2.48 -12.89
N PRO A 23 -18.92 -3.43 -13.80
CA PRO A 23 -19.52 -3.45 -15.15
C PRO A 23 -21.04 -3.56 -15.22
N ARG A 24 -21.70 -3.92 -14.11
CA ARG A 24 -23.16 -4.15 -14.03
C ARG A 24 -23.78 -3.65 -12.71
N ALA A 25 -23.08 -2.80 -11.97
CA ALA A 25 -23.55 -2.25 -10.70
C ALA A 25 -23.12 -0.79 -10.55
N GLU A 26 -23.65 -0.09 -9.54
CA GLU A 26 -23.23 1.26 -9.21
C GLU A 26 -21.74 1.30 -8.81
N ASP A 27 -21.05 2.34 -9.26
CA ASP A 27 -19.67 2.63 -8.84
C ASP A 27 -19.62 2.82 -7.32
N GLN A 28 -18.64 2.20 -6.68
CA GLN A 28 -18.48 2.30 -5.23
C GLN A 28 -17.24 3.08 -4.87
N ALA A 29 -17.39 4.08 -4.00
CA ALA A 29 -16.26 4.77 -3.41
C ALA A 29 -15.66 3.94 -2.27
N GLY A 30 -14.34 3.93 -2.19
CA GLY A 30 -13.59 3.30 -1.11
C GLY A 30 -12.49 4.18 -0.58
N TYR A 31 -12.09 3.92 0.65
CA TYR A 31 -10.93 4.54 1.30
C TYR A 31 -9.92 3.47 1.65
N GLY A 32 -8.65 3.80 1.54
CA GLY A 32 -7.55 2.92 1.88
C GLY A 32 -6.56 3.59 2.82
N MET A 33 -5.90 2.79 3.64
CA MET A 33 -4.70 3.17 4.36
C MET A 33 -3.60 2.17 4.06
N THR A 34 -2.37 2.65 3.98
CA THR A 34 -1.19 1.81 3.76
C THR A 34 -0.20 2.08 4.86
N LEU A 35 0.42 1.04 5.39
CA LEU A 35 1.56 1.11 6.28
C LEU A 35 2.63 0.17 5.73
N GLY A 36 3.85 0.66 5.64
CA GLY A 36 4.92 -0.02 4.95
C GLY A 36 6.28 0.25 5.54
N THR A 37 7.19 -0.65 5.27
CA THR A 37 8.59 -0.51 5.64
C THR A 37 9.48 -1.02 4.53
N GLY A 38 10.67 -0.45 4.41
CA GLY A 38 11.64 -0.91 3.44
C GLY A 38 13.04 -0.57 3.86
N ARG A 39 13.98 -1.11 3.10
CA ARG A 39 15.40 -0.85 3.29
C ARG A 39 16.07 -0.62 1.95
N ASP A 40 16.92 0.39 1.85
CA ASP A 40 17.80 0.62 0.72
C ASP A 40 19.12 -0.12 0.94
N LEU A 41 19.46 -1.02 0.02
CA LEU A 41 20.70 -1.77 0.02
C LEU A 41 21.59 -1.23 -1.10
N ARG A 42 22.66 -0.52 -0.73
CA ARG A 42 23.60 0.02 -1.70
C ARG A 42 24.40 -1.10 -2.36
N LEU A 43 24.34 -1.14 -3.68
CA LEU A 43 25.14 -2.01 -4.53
C LEU A 43 26.32 -1.22 -5.14
N PRO A 44 27.35 -1.92 -5.66
CA PRO A 44 28.38 -1.28 -6.48
C PRO A 44 27.77 -0.53 -7.68
N ALA A 45 28.51 0.44 -8.22
CA ALA A 45 28.12 1.23 -9.39
C ALA A 45 26.88 2.13 -9.21
N ASN A 46 26.70 2.73 -8.01
CA ASN A 46 25.59 3.65 -7.69
C ASN A 46 24.18 3.04 -7.88
N LEU A 47 24.10 1.72 -7.80
CA LEU A 47 22.83 0.99 -7.79
C LEU A 47 22.36 0.82 -6.35
N TYR A 48 21.04 0.78 -6.16
CA TYR A 48 20.41 0.48 -4.89
C TYR A 48 19.30 -0.54 -5.10
N LEU A 49 19.27 -1.55 -4.25
CA LEU A 49 18.19 -2.52 -4.19
C LEU A 49 17.29 -2.14 -3.01
N THR A 50 16.01 -1.92 -3.26
CA THR A 50 15.05 -1.45 -2.25
C THR A 50 13.96 -2.50 -2.01
N PRO A 51 14.22 -3.56 -1.22
CA PRO A 51 13.15 -4.40 -0.70
C PRO A 51 12.20 -3.60 0.20
N ASN A 52 10.90 -3.79 0.01
CA ASN A 52 9.86 -3.22 0.87
C ASN A 52 8.70 -4.21 1.09
N VAL A 53 7.98 -3.98 2.18
CA VAL A 53 6.78 -4.71 2.58
C VAL A 53 5.72 -3.68 2.96
N ASP A 54 4.57 -3.75 2.31
CA ASP A 54 3.45 -2.84 2.47
C ASP A 54 2.17 -3.60 2.82
N LEU A 55 1.54 -3.21 3.92
CA LEU A 55 0.19 -3.63 4.27
C LEU A 55 -0.80 -2.52 3.91
N MET A 56 -1.72 -2.81 3.01
CA MET A 56 -2.80 -1.93 2.63
C MET A 56 -4.13 -2.48 3.17
N LEU A 57 -4.91 -1.61 3.79
CA LEU A 57 -6.26 -1.90 4.26
C LEU A 57 -7.23 -0.99 3.52
N THR A 58 -8.24 -1.56 2.88
CA THR A 58 -9.21 -0.84 2.06
C THR A 58 -10.61 -1.14 2.54
N VAL A 59 -11.43 -0.11 2.69
CA VAL A 59 -12.86 -0.19 2.98
C VAL A 59 -13.60 0.33 1.77
N VAL A 60 -14.44 -0.49 1.16
CA VAL A 60 -15.30 -0.08 0.04
C VAL A 60 -16.71 0.16 0.58
N GLY A 61 -17.32 1.28 0.21
CA GLY A 61 -18.71 1.56 0.55
C GLY A 61 -19.63 0.60 -0.18
N THR A 62 -20.54 -0.07 0.53
CA THR A 62 -21.61 -0.83 -0.11
C THR A 62 -22.56 0.16 -0.78
N GLY A 63 -22.67 0.10 -2.11
CA GLY A 63 -23.76 0.76 -2.83
C GLY A 63 -25.11 0.29 -2.29
N SER A 64 -26.14 1.12 -2.53
CA SER A 64 -27.51 1.23 -2.02
C SER A 64 -28.39 -0.04 -1.90
N VAL A 65 -27.83 -1.19 -1.50
CA VAL A 65 -28.60 -2.37 -1.10
C VAL A 65 -28.51 -2.44 0.43
N GLU A 66 -29.42 -1.71 1.09
CA GLU A 66 -29.72 -1.93 2.50
C GLU A 66 -30.05 -3.42 2.68
N SER A 67 -29.05 -4.19 3.11
CA SER A 67 -29.30 -5.51 3.66
C SER A 67 -29.89 -5.29 5.04
N GLU A 68 -31.10 -5.81 5.28
CA GLU A 68 -31.85 -5.72 6.55
C GLU A 68 -31.11 -6.33 7.77
N LEU A 69 -29.84 -6.70 7.63
CA LEU A 69 -28.97 -7.26 8.67
C LEU A 69 -27.87 -6.31 9.17
N GLY A 70 -27.91 -5.03 8.80
CA GLY A 70 -26.93 -4.03 9.21
C GLY A 70 -25.79 -3.87 8.20
N SER A 71 -25.46 -2.63 7.90
CA SER A 71 -24.45 -2.27 6.89
C SER A 71 -23.04 -2.68 7.34
N VAL A 72 -22.62 -3.89 6.98
CA VAL A 72 -21.23 -4.34 7.15
C VAL A 72 -20.43 -3.87 5.94
N LYS A 73 -19.53 -2.90 6.13
CA LYS A 73 -18.62 -2.45 5.07
C LYS A 73 -17.54 -3.51 4.83
N PRO A 74 -17.35 -4.01 3.60
CA PRO A 74 -16.29 -4.96 3.31
C PRO A 74 -14.92 -4.32 3.56
N LEU A 75 -14.15 -4.93 4.47
CA LEU A 75 -12.74 -4.63 4.69
C LEU A 75 -11.91 -5.61 3.86
N SER A 76 -11.04 -5.09 3.01
CA SER A 76 -10.06 -5.86 2.26
C SER A 76 -8.66 -5.51 2.74
N SER A 77 -7.77 -6.49 2.82
CA SER A 77 -6.36 -6.30 3.17
C SER A 77 -5.47 -6.87 2.08
N LEU A 78 -4.46 -6.13 1.66
CA LEU A 78 -3.46 -6.54 0.67
C LEU A 78 -2.07 -6.40 1.28
N LEU A 79 -1.30 -7.48 1.29
CA LEU A 79 0.12 -7.46 1.62
C LEU A 79 0.93 -7.47 0.33
N LEU A 80 1.72 -6.43 0.10
CA LEU A 80 2.63 -6.34 -1.04
C LEU A 80 4.05 -6.51 -0.54
N VAL A 81 4.80 -7.38 -1.21
CA VAL A 81 6.25 -7.51 -1.03
C VAL A 81 6.86 -7.13 -2.36
N THR A 82 7.66 -6.08 -2.39
CA THR A 82 8.29 -5.63 -3.64
C THR A 82 9.78 -5.40 -3.45
N VAL A 83 10.52 -5.49 -4.55
CA VAL A 83 11.94 -5.17 -4.59
C VAL A 83 12.14 -4.20 -5.74
N GLY A 84 12.52 -2.97 -5.40
CA GLY A 84 12.88 -1.94 -6.37
C GLY A 84 14.37 -2.02 -6.71
N LEU A 85 14.72 -1.59 -7.92
CA LEU A 85 16.08 -1.26 -8.30
C LEU A 85 16.11 0.22 -8.68
N THR A 86 16.95 1.01 -8.01
CA THR A 86 17.13 2.42 -8.30
C THR A 86 18.60 2.70 -8.63
N TRP A 87 18.85 3.71 -9.47
CA TRP A 87 20.18 4.17 -9.84
C TRP A 87 20.25 5.68 -9.69
N HIS A 88 21.42 6.20 -9.35
CA HIS A 88 21.71 7.64 -9.23
C HIS A 88 22.91 8.02 -10.09
#